data_AF-A0A1Q8RGW7-F1
#
_entry.id   AF-A0A1Q8RGW7-F1
#
_cell.length_a   1.000
_cell.length_b   1.000
_cell.length_c   1.000
_cell.angle_alpha   90.00
_cell.angle_beta   90.00
_cell.angle_gamma   90.00
#
_symmetry.space_group_name_H-M   'P 1'
#
loop_
_entity.id
_entity.type
_entity.pdbx_description
1 polymer ?
#
loop_
_entity_poly.entity_id
_entity_poly.type
_entity_poly.pdbx_seq_one_letter_code
_entity_poly.pdbx_strand_id
1 'polypeptide(L)'
;MSKQLDKESKRTDNQQLKQKMRLKNNLFSRYLLFRYSLALFFFVNLYWLLSQVYRPSVYLILPVILLFLIIAACAEQFKLYGAKEVYLEQTKRAFKIQISVELLLLAVTMIPRQLPAAVPFFSNTVSAHIFFALAQLLGLLICWYNLRRIRQINNNEDKFYSRFHNHIEKYI
;
A
#
# COMPACT_ATOMS: atom_id res chain seq x y z
N MET A 1 -38.57 12.10 36.53
CA MET A 1 -38.52 12.30 35.06
C MET A 1 -37.14 12.76 34.57
N SER A 2 -36.48 13.73 35.20
CA SER A 2 -35.15 14.25 34.77
C SER A 2 -33.99 13.22 34.77
N LYS A 3 -33.94 12.31 35.76
CA LYS A 3 -32.89 11.27 35.85
C LYS A 3 -32.95 10.19 34.76
N GLN A 4 -34.11 9.97 34.12
CA GLN A 4 -34.25 8.99 33.04
C GLN A 4 -33.79 9.58 31.69
N LEU A 5 -34.10 10.85 31.43
CA LEU A 5 -33.63 11.59 30.26
C LEU A 5 -32.09 11.73 30.20
N ASP A 6 -31.43 12.01 31.33
CA ASP A 6 -29.95 12.07 31.39
C ASP A 6 -29.30 10.69 31.15
N LYS A 7 -29.96 9.61 31.59
CA LYS A 7 -29.47 8.23 31.43
C LYS A 7 -29.64 7.72 30.00
N GLU A 8 -30.71 8.11 29.31
CA GLU A 8 -30.90 7.81 27.88
C GLU A 8 -29.97 8.65 27.00
N SER A 9 -29.82 9.96 27.26
CA SER A 9 -28.86 10.82 26.55
C SER A 9 -27.42 10.29 26.65
N LYS A 10 -26.94 9.92 27.85
CA LYS A 10 -25.61 9.31 28.03
C LYS A 10 -25.44 7.96 27.34
N ARG A 11 -26.52 7.16 27.23
CA ARG A 11 -26.49 5.87 26.50
C ARG A 11 -26.39 6.10 25.00
N THR A 12 -27.15 7.05 24.47
CA THR A 12 -27.10 7.45 23.05
C THR A 12 -25.75 8.05 22.68
N ASP A 13 -25.18 8.93 23.50
CA ASP A 13 -23.83 9.48 23.28
C ASP A 13 -22.74 8.40 23.32
N ASN A 14 -22.82 7.44 24.26
CA ASN A 14 -21.89 6.31 24.29
C ASN A 14 -22.04 5.38 23.07
N GLN A 15 -23.26 5.16 22.58
CA GLN A 15 -23.51 4.39 21.37
C GLN A 15 -23.01 5.10 20.12
N GLN A 16 -23.23 6.41 20.00
CA GLN A 16 -22.70 7.24 18.93
C GLN A 16 -21.17 7.32 18.97
N LEU A 17 -20.56 7.44 20.16
CA LEU A 17 -19.11 7.40 20.33
C LEU A 17 -18.54 6.05 19.92
N LYS A 18 -19.16 4.93 20.33
CA LYS A 18 -18.79 3.58 19.90
C LYS A 18 -18.95 3.40 18.39
N GLN A 19 -19.99 3.94 17.77
CA GLN A 19 -20.18 3.92 16.32
C GLN A 19 -19.12 4.75 15.59
N LYS A 20 -18.82 5.97 16.07
CA LYS A 20 -17.74 6.81 15.53
C LYS A 20 -16.37 6.15 15.67
N MET A 21 -16.10 5.49 16.80
CA MET A 21 -14.88 4.71 17.02
C MET A 21 -14.82 3.48 16.09
N ARG A 22 -15.93 2.76 15.90
CA ARG A 22 -16.01 1.63 14.94
C ARG A 22 -15.80 2.09 13.50
N LEU A 23 -16.34 3.24 13.11
CA LEU A 23 -16.13 3.86 11.80
C LEU A 23 -14.67 4.25 11.59
N LYS A 24 -14.05 4.95 12.56
CA LYS A 24 -12.63 5.29 12.53
C LYS A 24 -11.73 4.06 12.47
N ASN A 25 -12.02 3.04 13.28
CA ASN A 25 -11.24 1.81 13.33
C ASN A 25 -11.34 1.02 12.02
N ASN A 26 -12.50 1.07 11.35
CA ASN A 26 -12.66 0.47 10.02
C ASN A 26 -11.92 1.21 8.92
N LEU A 27 -12.00 2.54 8.91
CA LEU A 27 -11.20 3.35 7.99
C LEU A 27 -9.71 3.04 8.18
N PHE A 28 -9.26 2.91 9.43
CA PHE A 28 -7.89 2.50 9.75
C PHE A 28 -7.55 1.14 9.15
N SER A 29 -8.37 0.11 9.40
CA SER A 29 -8.16 -1.24 8.86
C SER A 29 -8.22 -1.31 7.32
N ARG A 30 -8.97 -0.40 6.67
CA ARG A 30 -9.08 -0.33 5.21
C ARG A 30 -7.76 0.06 4.55
N TYR A 31 -7.05 1.03 5.13
CA TYR A 31 -5.80 1.58 4.58
C TYR A 31 -4.51 1.03 5.17
N LEU A 32 -4.57 0.29 6.30
CA LEU A 32 -3.39 -0.34 6.91
C LEU A 32 -2.58 -1.16 5.90
N LEU A 33 -3.25 -1.93 5.05
CA LEU A 33 -2.60 -2.81 4.08
C LEU A 33 -1.73 -2.03 3.07
N PHE A 34 -2.22 -0.87 2.60
CA PHE A 34 -1.45 -0.03 1.69
C PHE A 34 -0.20 0.52 2.38
N ARG A 35 -0.29 0.92 3.65
CA ARG A 35 0.88 1.42 4.39
C ARG A 35 1.93 0.37 4.62
N TYR A 36 1.54 -0.83 5.04
CA TYR A 36 2.50 -1.92 5.21
C TYR A 36 3.16 -2.29 3.89
N SER A 37 2.39 -2.31 2.79
CA SER A 37 2.94 -2.58 1.45
C SER A 37 3.90 -1.48 1.01
N LEU A 38 3.54 -0.19 1.18
CA LEU A 38 4.41 0.94 0.87
C LEU A 38 5.67 0.95 1.73
N ALA A 39 5.56 0.64 3.03
CA ALA A 39 6.71 0.55 3.93
C ALA A 39 7.66 -0.59 3.51
N LEU A 40 7.11 -1.77 3.17
CA LEU A 40 7.90 -2.88 2.62
C LEU A 40 8.68 -2.42 1.37
N PHE A 41 8.01 -1.82 0.40
CA PHE A 41 8.66 -1.32 -0.82
C PHE A 41 9.65 -0.20 -0.53
N PHE A 42 9.39 0.65 0.47
CA PHE A 42 10.33 1.68 0.89
C PHE A 42 11.65 1.04 1.35
N PHE A 43 11.59 0.05 2.24
CA PHE A 43 12.80 -0.60 2.75
C PHE A 43 13.54 -1.40 1.67
N VAL A 44 12.83 -2.08 0.77
CA VAL A 44 13.44 -2.81 -0.35
C VAL A 44 14.15 -1.83 -1.29
N ASN A 45 13.49 -0.75 -1.70
CA ASN A 45 14.10 0.25 -2.58
C ASN A 45 15.24 1.01 -1.90
N LEU A 46 15.13 1.28 -0.59
CA LEU A 46 16.21 1.88 0.19
C LEU A 46 17.42 0.95 0.27
N TYR A 47 17.21 -0.34 0.55
CA TYR A 47 18.29 -1.33 0.57
C TYR A 47 18.97 -1.44 -0.80
N TRP A 48 18.18 -1.46 -1.86
CA TRP A 48 18.71 -1.46 -3.23
C TRP A 48 19.54 -0.21 -3.51
N LEU A 49 19.05 0.98 -3.13
CA LEU A 49 19.80 2.23 -3.26
C LEU A 49 21.14 2.19 -2.49
N LEU A 50 21.12 1.72 -1.24
CA LEU A 50 22.33 1.58 -0.42
C LEU A 50 23.35 0.63 -1.04
N SER A 51 22.89 -0.47 -1.66
CA SER A 51 23.79 -1.40 -2.35
C SER A 51 24.50 -0.77 -3.56
N GLN A 52 23.87 0.20 -4.22
CA GLN A 52 24.43 0.93 -5.36
C GLN A 52 25.52 1.93 -4.97
N VAL A 53 25.62 2.31 -3.70
CA VAL A 53 26.67 3.23 -3.21
C VAL A 53 28.07 2.62 -3.40
N TYR A 54 28.19 1.30 -3.27
CA TYR A 54 29.47 0.59 -3.43
C TYR A 54 29.87 0.39 -4.90
N ARG A 55 28.89 0.35 -5.81
CA ARG A 55 29.05 0.12 -7.25
C ARG A 55 28.02 0.99 -7.99
N PRO A 56 28.29 2.30 -8.17
CA PRO A 56 27.32 3.19 -8.78
C PRO A 56 27.05 2.77 -10.22
N SER A 57 25.77 2.66 -10.55
CA SER A 57 25.28 2.25 -11.87
C SER A 57 24.10 3.12 -12.26
N VAL A 58 23.80 3.20 -13.56
CA VAL A 58 22.66 3.99 -14.10
C VAL A 58 21.34 3.57 -13.46
N TYR A 59 21.25 2.32 -12.99
CA TYR A 59 20.08 1.78 -12.30
C TYR A 59 19.78 2.46 -10.95
N LEU A 60 20.69 3.29 -10.38
CA LEU A 60 20.40 4.03 -9.13
C LEU A 60 19.22 4.99 -9.25
N ILE A 61 18.91 5.46 -10.46
CA ILE A 61 17.84 6.42 -10.70
C ILE A 61 16.47 5.80 -10.37
N LEU A 62 16.32 4.50 -10.61
CA LEU A 62 15.07 3.76 -10.40
C LEU A 62 14.63 3.73 -8.92
N PRO A 63 15.44 3.23 -7.95
CA PRO A 63 15.04 3.23 -6.55
C PRO A 63 14.82 4.64 -6.00
N VAL A 64 15.57 5.65 -6.48
CA VAL A 64 15.37 7.04 -6.06
C VAL A 64 13.98 7.54 -6.46
N ILE A 65 13.58 7.38 -7.72
CA ILE A 65 12.26 7.77 -8.21
C ILE A 65 11.16 7.04 -7.42
N LEU A 66 11.33 5.73 -7.18
CA LEU A 66 10.37 4.94 -6.43
C LEU A 66 10.23 5.43 -4.98
N LEU A 67 11.32 5.79 -4.31
CA LEU A 67 11.27 6.35 -2.96
C LEU A 67 10.50 7.67 -2.91
N PHE A 68 10.72 8.58 -3.86
CA PHE A 68 9.96 9.83 -3.94
C PHE A 68 8.45 9.58 -4.15
N LEU A 69 8.10 8.62 -5.02
CA LEU A 69 6.70 8.24 -5.25
C LEU A 69 6.06 7.61 -4.01
N ILE A 70 6.79 6.78 -3.27
CA ILE A 70 6.32 6.19 -2.02
C ILE A 70 6.09 7.27 -0.97
N ILE A 71 7.01 8.24 -0.83
CA ILE A 71 6.83 9.38 0.08
C ILE A 71 5.59 10.19 -0.29
N ALA A 72 5.37 10.46 -1.59
CA ALA A 72 4.18 11.15 -2.07
C ALA A 72 2.88 10.36 -1.77
N ALA A 73 2.89 9.04 -1.97
CA ALA A 73 1.77 8.17 -1.62
C ALA A 73 1.50 8.14 -0.11
N CYS A 74 2.55 8.12 0.72
CA CYS A 74 2.43 8.24 2.16
C CYS A 74 1.79 9.58 2.56
N ALA A 75 2.25 10.70 1.97
CA ALA A 75 1.67 12.03 2.23
C ALA A 75 0.18 12.10 1.84
N GLU A 76 -0.22 11.49 0.73
CA GLU A 76 -1.63 11.34 0.34
C GLU A 76 -2.43 10.56 1.40
N GLN A 77 -1.89 9.43 1.87
CA GLN A 77 -2.55 8.63 2.90
C GLN A 77 -2.64 9.34 4.26
N PHE A 78 -1.69 10.21 4.58
CA PHE A 78 -1.77 11.08 5.76
C PHE A 78 -2.87 12.13 5.61
N LYS A 79 -3.04 12.72 4.42
CA LYS A 79 -4.12 13.71 4.15
C LYS A 79 -5.50 13.08 4.18
N LEU A 80 -5.64 11.84 3.72
CA LEU A 80 -6.88 11.06 3.76
C LEU A 80 -7.46 10.90 5.18
N TYR A 81 -6.66 11.05 6.24
CA TYR A 81 -7.13 10.93 7.62
C TYR A 81 -8.09 12.04 8.07
N GLY A 82 -8.10 13.18 7.38
CA GLY A 82 -8.94 14.33 7.72
C GLY A 82 -10.00 14.67 6.66
N ALA A 83 -9.96 14.05 5.48
CA ALA A 83 -10.80 14.44 4.34
C ALA A 83 -12.04 13.55 4.19
N LYS A 84 -13.14 14.17 3.75
CA LYS A 84 -14.45 13.52 3.53
C LYS A 84 -14.50 12.72 2.22
N GLU A 85 -13.65 13.05 1.26
CA GLU A 85 -13.51 12.39 -0.03
C GLU A 85 -12.15 11.71 -0.15
N VAL A 86 -12.17 10.48 -0.65
CA VAL A 86 -11.01 9.60 -0.69
C VAL A 86 -10.58 9.40 -2.14
N TYR A 87 -9.48 10.04 -2.52
CA TYR A 87 -8.82 9.80 -3.80
C TYR A 87 -7.42 9.22 -3.52
N LEU A 88 -7.21 7.96 -3.93
CA LEU A 88 -5.95 7.21 -3.79
C LEU A 88 -5.16 7.25 -5.11
N GLU A 89 -5.05 8.42 -5.73
CA GLU A 89 -4.45 8.54 -7.06
C GLU A 89 -2.93 8.36 -7.03
N GLN A 90 -2.25 9.00 -6.07
CA GLN A 90 -0.79 8.88 -5.93
C GLN A 90 -0.40 7.48 -5.47
N THR A 91 -1.16 6.89 -4.56
CA THR A 91 -0.97 5.51 -4.11
C THR A 91 -1.11 4.54 -5.29
N LYS A 92 -2.13 4.72 -6.14
CA LYS A 92 -2.32 3.91 -7.36
C LYS A 92 -1.17 4.11 -8.35
N ARG A 93 -0.70 5.34 -8.54
CA ARG A 93 0.45 5.65 -9.41
C ARG A 93 1.73 5.01 -8.90
N ALA A 94 2.01 5.08 -7.60
CA ALA A 94 3.18 4.46 -6.99
C ALA A 94 3.21 2.95 -7.25
N PHE A 95 2.11 2.23 -7.01
CA PHE A 95 2.04 0.78 -7.29
C PHE A 95 2.14 0.45 -8.79
N LYS A 96 1.55 1.26 -9.67
CA LYS A 96 1.70 1.05 -11.13
C LYS A 96 3.15 1.21 -11.59
N ILE A 97 3.81 2.27 -11.12
CA ILE A 97 5.22 2.54 -11.48
C ILE A 97 6.13 1.46 -10.86
N GLN A 98 5.85 1.02 -9.63
CA GLN A 98 6.55 -0.12 -8.99
C GLN A 98 6.47 -1.37 -9.88
N ILE A 99 5.27 -1.75 -10.35
CA ILE A 99 5.10 -2.88 -11.29
C ILE A 99 5.92 -2.67 -12.57
N SER A 100 5.86 -1.47 -13.17
CA SER A 100 6.61 -1.17 -14.39
C SER A 100 8.12 -1.32 -14.19
N VAL A 101 8.66 -0.84 -13.06
CA VAL A 101 10.09 -0.99 -12.74
C VAL A 101 10.44 -2.45 -12.46
N GLU A 102 9.59 -3.18 -11.75
CA GLU A 102 9.82 -4.60 -11.45
C GLU A 102 9.88 -5.45 -12.73
N LEU A 103 8.96 -5.20 -13.68
CA LEU A 103 8.93 -5.86 -14.99
C LEU A 103 10.15 -5.47 -15.84
N LEU A 104 10.53 -4.18 -15.85
CA LEU A 104 11.71 -3.71 -16.57
C LEU A 104 12.98 -4.39 -16.04
N LEU A 105 13.14 -4.45 -14.71
CA LEU A 105 14.27 -5.15 -14.08
C LEU A 105 14.27 -6.63 -14.45
N LEU A 106 13.13 -7.30 -14.40
CA LEU A 106 13.03 -8.71 -14.77
C LEU A 106 13.52 -8.91 -16.21
N ALA A 107 13.06 -8.07 -17.15
CA ALA A 107 13.51 -8.12 -18.54
C ALA A 107 15.02 -7.84 -18.71
N VAL A 108 15.55 -6.82 -18.03
CA VAL A 108 16.98 -6.46 -18.09
C VAL A 108 17.87 -7.57 -17.51
N THR A 109 17.45 -8.19 -16.41
CA THR A 109 18.23 -9.26 -15.76
C THR A 109 18.29 -10.56 -16.55
N MET A 110 17.41 -10.76 -17.53
CA MET A 110 17.51 -11.88 -18.49
C MET A 110 18.75 -11.77 -19.40
N ILE A 111 19.30 -10.56 -19.57
CA ILE A 111 20.53 -10.34 -20.32
C ILE A 111 21.72 -10.77 -19.45
N PRO A 112 22.63 -11.63 -19.95
CA PRO A 112 23.79 -12.08 -19.19
C PRO A 112 24.62 -10.91 -18.65
N ARG A 113 25.13 -11.05 -17.42
CA ARG A 113 25.96 -10.05 -16.71
C ARG A 113 25.26 -8.76 -16.28
N GLN A 114 23.98 -8.55 -16.60
CA GLN A 114 23.25 -7.35 -16.15
C GLN A 114 22.78 -7.43 -14.69
N LEU A 115 22.55 -8.63 -14.13
CA LEU A 115 22.08 -8.78 -12.75
C LEU A 115 23.03 -8.13 -11.71
N PRO A 116 24.35 -8.39 -11.71
CA PRO A 116 25.25 -7.71 -10.77
C PRO A 116 25.39 -6.20 -11.03
N ALA A 117 25.11 -5.72 -12.24
CA ALA A 117 25.16 -4.29 -12.56
C ALA A 117 23.91 -3.54 -12.11
N ALA A 118 22.74 -4.18 -12.24
CA ALA A 118 21.46 -3.64 -11.80
C ALA A 118 21.24 -3.82 -10.30
N VAL A 119 21.73 -4.92 -9.73
CA VAL A 119 21.47 -5.32 -8.36
C VAL A 119 22.77 -5.91 -7.76
N PRO A 120 23.68 -5.05 -7.27
CA PRO A 120 25.07 -5.42 -6.95
C PRO A 120 25.23 -6.33 -5.72
N PHE A 121 24.13 -6.71 -5.06
CA PHE A 121 24.12 -7.73 -4.02
C PHE A 121 23.97 -9.15 -4.55
N PHE A 122 23.61 -9.34 -5.83
CA PHE A 122 23.50 -10.66 -6.45
C PHE A 122 24.74 -11.03 -7.27
N SER A 123 25.16 -12.29 -7.17
CA SER A 123 26.16 -12.91 -8.03
C SER A 123 25.59 -13.29 -9.40
N ASN A 124 26.44 -13.43 -10.41
CA ASN A 124 26.03 -13.91 -11.74
C ASN A 124 25.89 -15.44 -11.79
N THR A 125 25.09 -16.02 -10.89
CA THR A 125 24.82 -17.47 -10.80
C THR A 125 23.35 -17.74 -11.10
N VAL A 126 23.04 -18.92 -11.66
CA VAL A 126 21.65 -19.29 -12.02
C VAL A 126 20.74 -19.25 -10.79
N SER A 127 21.21 -19.72 -9.64
CA SER A 127 20.46 -19.68 -8.38
C SER A 127 20.09 -18.25 -7.94
N ALA A 128 21.01 -17.28 -8.14
CA ALA A 128 20.73 -15.88 -7.83
C ALA A 128 19.66 -15.28 -8.75
N HIS A 129 19.71 -15.61 -10.05
CA HIS A 129 18.68 -15.22 -11.02
C HIS A 129 17.30 -15.79 -10.67
N ILE A 130 17.22 -17.08 -10.30
CA ILE A 130 15.96 -17.71 -9.87
C ILE A 130 15.42 -17.05 -8.60
N PHE A 131 16.27 -16.83 -7.59
CA PHE A 131 15.85 -16.18 -6.35
C PHE A 131 15.36 -14.75 -6.60
N PHE A 132 16.07 -13.98 -7.42
CA PHE A 132 15.66 -12.64 -7.82
C PHE A 132 14.29 -12.65 -8.53
N ALA A 133 14.09 -13.56 -9.48
CA ALA A 133 12.82 -13.70 -10.19
C ALA A 133 11.67 -14.05 -9.24
N LEU A 134 11.87 -14.96 -8.27
CA LEU A 134 10.88 -15.30 -7.26
C LEU A 134 10.54 -14.11 -6.35
N ALA A 135 11.55 -13.38 -5.89
CA ALA A 135 11.34 -12.17 -5.10
C ALA A 135 10.54 -11.11 -5.88
N GLN A 136 10.84 -10.94 -7.17
CA GLN A 136 10.12 -10.02 -8.04
C GLN A 136 8.67 -10.44 -8.26
N LEU A 137 8.40 -11.74 -8.43
CA LEU A 137 7.04 -12.26 -8.54
C LEU A 137 6.22 -11.98 -7.26
N LEU A 138 6.85 -12.11 -6.08
CA LEU A 138 6.19 -11.75 -4.81
C LEU A 138 5.88 -10.24 -4.76
N GLY A 139 6.80 -9.38 -5.19
CA GLY A 139 6.57 -7.93 -5.32
C GLY A 139 5.37 -7.61 -6.21
N LEU A 140 5.30 -8.24 -7.39
CA LEU A 140 4.21 -8.09 -8.35
C LEU A 140 2.87 -8.54 -7.76
N LEU A 141 2.84 -9.67 -7.05
CA LEU A 141 1.63 -10.18 -6.39
C LEU A 141 1.11 -9.19 -5.33
N ILE A 142 2.01 -8.62 -4.52
CA ILE A 142 1.66 -7.60 -3.52
C ILE A 142 1.09 -6.37 -4.22
N CYS A 143 1.75 -5.85 -5.26
CA CYS A 143 1.27 -4.69 -6.02
C CYS A 143 -0.10 -4.96 -6.65
N TRP A 144 -0.28 -6.11 -7.30
CA TRP A 144 -1.53 -6.51 -7.93
C TRP A 144 -2.67 -6.60 -6.91
N TYR A 145 -2.42 -7.21 -5.75
CA TYR A 145 -3.40 -7.30 -4.67
C TYR A 145 -3.80 -5.92 -4.14
N ASN A 146 -2.83 -5.02 -3.93
CA ASN A 146 -3.09 -3.64 -3.54
C ASN A 146 -3.95 -2.91 -4.59
N LEU A 147 -3.60 -2.99 -5.87
CA LEU A 147 -4.38 -2.39 -6.96
C LEU A 147 -5.81 -2.92 -7.06
N ARG A 148 -6.01 -4.23 -6.86
CA ARG A 148 -7.34 -4.84 -6.80
C ARG A 148 -8.15 -4.28 -5.64
N ARG A 149 -7.53 -4.13 -4.47
CA ARG A 149 -8.17 -3.55 -3.30
C ARG A 149 -8.51 -2.07 -3.50
N ILE A 150 -7.65 -1.27 -4.13
CA ILE A 150 -7.97 0.13 -4.49
C ILE A 150 -9.22 0.19 -5.38
N ARG A 151 -9.36 -0.74 -6.34
CA ARG A 151 -10.55 -0.81 -7.21
C ARG A 151 -11.83 -1.15 -6.44
N GLN A 152 -11.76 -2.11 -5.52
CA GLN A 152 -12.87 -2.46 -4.63
C GLN A 152 -13.28 -1.29 -3.74
N ILE A 153 -12.29 -0.50 -3.30
CA ILE A 153 -12.53 0.70 -2.50
C ILE A 153 -13.28 1.76 -3.31
N ASN A 154 -12.84 2.01 -4.54
CA ASN A 154 -13.39 3.02 -5.43
C ASN A 154 -14.80 2.68 -5.93
N ASN A 155 -15.07 1.39 -6.19
CA ASN A 155 -16.37 0.93 -6.68
C ASN A 155 -17.39 0.69 -5.55
N ASN A 156 -17.05 0.96 -4.28
CA ASN A 156 -17.86 0.61 -3.10
C ASN A 156 -18.29 -0.87 -3.01
N GLU A 157 -17.67 -1.77 -3.78
CA GLU A 157 -17.90 -3.22 -3.75
C GLU A 157 -17.11 -3.94 -2.66
N ASP A 158 -16.44 -3.18 -1.79
CA ASP A 158 -15.81 -3.75 -0.61
C ASP A 158 -16.84 -4.58 0.16
N LYS A 159 -16.48 -5.82 0.54
CA LYS A 159 -17.27 -6.68 1.47
C LYS A 159 -17.73 -5.93 2.72
N PHE A 160 -17.08 -4.81 3.01
CA PHE A 160 -17.38 -3.89 4.09
C PHE A 160 -18.59 -2.97 3.87
N TYR A 161 -18.80 -2.46 2.64
CA TYR A 161 -19.98 -1.66 2.30
C TYR A 161 -21.25 -2.51 2.45
N SER A 162 -21.20 -3.77 2.01
CA SER A 162 -22.28 -4.73 2.21
C SER A 162 -22.58 -5.00 3.69
N ARG A 163 -21.56 -5.10 4.57
CA ARG A 163 -21.79 -5.22 6.03
C ARG A 163 -22.35 -3.95 6.67
N PHE A 164 -21.97 -2.77 6.18
CA PHE A 164 -22.49 -1.50 6.71
C PHE A 164 -23.93 -1.24 6.25
N HIS A 165 -24.21 -1.48 4.97
CA HIS A 165 -25.54 -1.31 4.38
C HIS A 165 -26.56 -2.26 5.02
N ASN A 166 -26.24 -3.56 5.10
CA ASN A 166 -27.14 -4.55 5.70
C ASN A 166 -27.37 -4.32 7.21
N HIS A 167 -26.47 -3.62 7.89
CA HIS A 167 -26.63 -3.33 9.32
C HIS A 167 -27.42 -2.04 9.58
N ILE A 168 -27.45 -1.09 8.63
CA ILE A 168 -28.27 0.14 8.70
C ILE A 168 -29.71 -0.15 8.28
N GLU A 169 -29.92 -0.99 7.25
CA GLU A 169 -31.26 -1.38 6.80
C GLU A 169 -32.06 -2.15 7.86
N LYS A 170 -31.37 -2.78 8.83
CA LYS A 170 -32.02 -3.47 9.95
C LYS A 170 -32.57 -2.52 11.04
N TYR A 171 -32.29 -1.22 10.96
CA TYR A 171 -32.70 -0.21 11.94
C TYR A 171 -33.46 0.97 11.30
N ILE A 172 -33.84 0.86 10.03
CA ILE A 172 -34.84 1.72 9.36
C ILE A 172 -36.11 0.89 9.22
#